data_AF-A0A0A0BQ50-F1
#
_entry.id   AF-A0A0A0BQ50-F1
#
_cell.length_a   1.000
_cell.length_b   1.000
_cell.length_c   1.000
_cell.angle_alpha   90.00
_cell.angle_beta   90.00
_cell.angle_gamma   90.00
#
_symmetry.space_group_name_H-M   'P 1'
#
loop_
_entity.id
_entity.type
_entity.pdbx_description
1 polymer ?
#
loop_
_entity_poly.entity_id
_entity_poly.type
_entity_poly.pdbx_seq_one_letter_code
_entity_poly.pdbx_strand_id
1 'polypeptide(L)'
;MIARVTKALNDKDKGFTLIELLVVIIIIGILAAIAIPVFLNQREKGWDAAVQSDLKNAATAQETLLTETGAYFDGAVAAANLGAQGFRFSANANYSTGTPAIASIARGTADSDSFCLSATSASGEIWVYDSAAGGIQPTTVNACTP
;
A
#
# COMPACT_ATOMS: atom_id res chain seq x y z
N MET A 1 11.66 -68.55 17.06
CA MET A 1 10.79 -67.35 17.03
C MET A 1 11.52 -66.05 16.66
N ILE A 2 12.87 -66.03 16.59
CA ILE A 2 13.67 -64.79 16.43
C ILE A 2 13.84 -64.33 14.96
N ALA A 3 13.68 -65.22 13.97
CA ALA A 3 13.93 -64.91 12.56
C ALA A 3 12.90 -63.97 11.87
N ARG A 4 11.73 -63.71 12.50
CA ARG A 4 10.72 -62.79 11.95
C ARG A 4 10.95 -61.33 12.35
N VAL A 5 11.69 -61.07 13.41
CA VAL A 5 11.91 -59.70 13.94
C VAL A 5 12.92 -58.94 13.07
N THR A 6 13.91 -59.62 12.49
CA THR A 6 14.94 -59.00 11.64
C THR A 6 14.43 -58.58 10.25
N LYS A 7 13.35 -59.19 9.74
CA LYS A 7 12.75 -58.81 8.44
C LYS A 7 11.95 -57.50 8.51
N ALA A 8 11.38 -57.17 9.67
CA ALA A 8 10.62 -55.93 9.85
C ALA A 8 11.50 -54.67 10.02
N LEU A 9 12.79 -54.84 10.34
CA LEU A 9 13.75 -53.75 10.51
C LEU A 9 14.46 -53.35 9.21
N ASN A 10 14.36 -54.16 8.15
CA ASN A 10 15.06 -53.93 6.87
C ASN A 10 14.15 -53.39 5.75
N ASP A 11 12.86 -53.15 6.04
CA ASP A 11 11.84 -52.86 5.02
C ASP A 11 11.31 -51.41 5.05
N LYS A 12 11.87 -50.50 5.87
CA LYS A 12 11.19 -49.21 6.13
C LYS A 12 12.02 -47.92 6.19
N ASP A 13 13.30 -47.93 5.84
CA ASP A 13 14.04 -46.67 5.68
C ASP A 13 14.31 -46.39 4.19
N LYS A 14 13.25 -46.08 3.45
CA LYS A 14 13.38 -45.44 2.13
C LYS A 14 13.82 -44.00 2.34
N GLY A 15 15.13 -43.78 2.38
CA GLY A 15 15.71 -42.44 2.42
C GLY A 15 15.34 -41.62 1.17
N PHE A 16 15.21 -40.30 1.35
CA PHE A 16 14.97 -39.35 0.26
C PHE A 16 16.19 -39.35 -0.69
N THR A 17 15.96 -39.49 -1.98
CA THR A 17 17.06 -39.48 -2.96
C THR A 17 17.51 -38.05 -3.27
N LEU A 18 18.81 -37.86 -3.53
CA LEU A 18 19.32 -36.55 -3.95
C LEU A 18 18.68 -36.07 -5.26
N ILE A 19 18.31 -36.99 -6.14
CA ILE A 19 17.64 -36.67 -7.40
C ILE A 19 16.21 -36.17 -7.18
N GLU A 20 15.48 -36.71 -6.19
CA GLU A 20 14.15 -36.20 -5.81
C GLU A 20 14.23 -34.77 -5.29
N LEU A 21 15.23 -34.45 -4.44
CA LEU A 21 15.40 -33.06 -3.98
C LEU A 21 15.81 -32.14 -5.13
N LEU A 22 16.65 -32.63 -6.05
CA LEU A 22 17.11 -31.85 -7.20
C LEU A 22 15.95 -31.46 -8.13
N VAL A 23 15.05 -32.38 -8.44
CA VAL A 23 13.88 -32.07 -9.29
C VAL A 23 12.93 -31.09 -8.59
N VAL A 24 12.74 -31.22 -7.27
CA VAL A 24 11.86 -30.32 -6.51
C VAL A 24 12.38 -28.88 -6.51
N ILE A 25 13.67 -28.67 -6.27
CA ILE A 25 14.23 -27.30 -6.29
C ILE A 25 14.20 -26.68 -7.69
N ILE A 26 14.32 -27.48 -8.76
CA ILE A 26 14.17 -27.00 -10.14
C ILE A 26 12.75 -26.51 -10.38
N ILE A 27 11.74 -27.29 -9.98
CA ILE A 27 10.33 -26.91 -10.15
C ILE A 27 10.02 -25.64 -9.33
N ILE A 28 10.44 -25.57 -8.06
CA ILE A 28 10.26 -24.38 -7.22
C ILE A 28 10.98 -23.17 -7.83
N GLY A 29 12.17 -23.37 -8.41
CA GLY A 29 12.93 -22.31 -9.10
C GLY A 29 12.17 -21.72 -10.29
N ILE A 30 11.56 -22.57 -11.13
CA ILE A 30 10.76 -22.12 -12.27
C ILE A 30 9.51 -21.36 -11.80
N LEU A 31 8.82 -21.88 -10.79
CA LEU A 31 7.63 -21.22 -10.23
C LEU A 31 7.98 -19.87 -9.60
N ALA A 32 9.07 -19.80 -8.84
CA ALA A 32 9.54 -18.57 -8.21
C ALA A 32 9.94 -17.50 -9.24
N ALA A 33 10.59 -17.90 -10.34
CA ALA A 33 11.01 -16.97 -11.41
C ALA A 33 9.82 -16.23 -12.04
N ILE A 34 8.66 -16.87 -12.17
CA ILE A 34 7.43 -16.25 -12.69
C ILE A 34 6.66 -15.53 -11.57
N ALA A 35 6.57 -16.14 -10.39
CA ALA A 35 5.75 -15.63 -9.30
C ALA A 35 6.30 -14.35 -8.66
N ILE A 36 7.62 -14.23 -8.47
CA ILE A 36 8.25 -13.08 -7.82
C ILE A 36 7.95 -11.75 -8.53
N PRO A 37 8.20 -11.58 -9.85
CA PRO A 37 7.94 -10.30 -10.51
C PRO A 37 6.45 -9.95 -10.51
N VAL A 38 5.56 -10.94 -10.67
CA VAL A 38 4.12 -10.72 -10.59
C VAL A 38 3.71 -10.26 -9.18
N PHE A 39 4.21 -10.91 -8.15
CA PHE A 39 3.93 -10.55 -6.76
C PHE A 39 4.41 -9.13 -6.43
N LEU A 40 5.62 -8.75 -6.88
CA LEU A 40 6.16 -7.40 -6.66
C LEU A 40 5.27 -6.33 -7.32
N ASN A 41 4.85 -6.53 -8.57
CA ASN A 41 3.95 -5.60 -9.26
C ASN A 41 2.57 -5.50 -8.59
N GLN A 42 2.00 -6.62 -8.13
CA GLN A 42 0.74 -6.61 -7.39
C GLN A 42 0.87 -5.87 -6.05
N ARG A 43 2.03 -5.98 -5.39
CA ARG A 43 2.32 -5.26 -4.16
C ARG A 43 2.41 -3.75 -4.39
N GLU A 44 3.08 -3.33 -5.46
CA GLU A 44 3.16 -1.91 -5.86
C GLU A 44 1.76 -1.33 -6.08
N LYS A 45 0.92 -2.01 -6.88
CA LYS A 45 -0.49 -1.62 -7.08
C LYS A 45 -1.29 -1.57 -5.78
N GLY A 46 -0.98 -2.45 -4.83
CA GLY A 46 -1.60 -2.44 -3.51
C GLY A 46 -1.24 -1.19 -2.70
N TRP A 47 0.02 -0.76 -2.75
CA TRP A 47 0.46 0.49 -2.13
C TRP A 47 -0.21 1.72 -2.77
N ASP A 48 -0.29 1.75 -4.10
CA ASP A 48 -0.97 2.81 -4.83
C ASP A 48 -2.46 2.89 -4.48
N ALA A 49 -3.16 1.76 -4.49
CA ALA A 49 -4.58 1.70 -4.13
C ALA A 49 -4.83 2.14 -2.67
N ALA A 50 -3.94 1.78 -1.74
CA ALA A 50 -4.04 2.19 -0.35
C ALA A 50 -3.89 3.71 -0.18
N VAL A 51 -2.87 4.30 -0.82
CA VAL A 51 -2.67 5.76 -0.77
C VAL A 51 -3.81 6.51 -1.45
N GLN A 52 -4.29 6.05 -2.60
CA GLN A 52 -5.47 6.62 -3.25
C GLN A 52 -6.72 6.57 -2.35
N SER A 53 -6.92 5.47 -1.62
CA SER A 53 -8.01 5.36 -0.64
C SER A 53 -7.84 6.36 0.50
N ASP A 54 -6.63 6.50 1.03
CA ASP A 54 -6.33 7.47 2.09
C ASP A 54 -6.58 8.90 1.63
N LEU A 55 -6.22 9.26 0.39
CA LEU A 55 -6.52 10.58 -0.17
C LEU A 55 -8.03 10.85 -0.28
N LYS A 56 -8.84 9.86 -0.68
CA LYS A 56 -10.32 10.01 -0.72
C LYS A 56 -10.93 10.16 0.67
N ASN A 57 -10.42 9.39 1.64
CA ASN A 57 -10.86 9.48 3.03
C ASN A 57 -10.47 10.83 3.64
N ALA A 58 -9.25 11.31 3.37
CA ALA A 58 -8.80 12.63 3.77
C ALA A 58 -9.63 13.74 3.09
N ALA A 59 -9.99 13.60 1.82
CA ALA A 59 -10.88 14.54 1.14
C ALA A 59 -12.24 14.63 1.83
N THR A 60 -12.82 13.49 2.23
CA THR A 60 -14.09 13.48 2.97
C THR A 60 -13.97 14.18 4.34
N ALA A 61 -12.83 13.98 5.02
CA ALA A 61 -12.54 14.65 6.27
C ALA A 61 -12.30 16.17 6.10
N GLN A 62 -11.72 16.60 4.98
CA GLN A 62 -11.60 18.01 4.61
C GLN A 62 -12.98 18.66 4.42
N GLU A 63 -13.91 18.01 3.74
CA GLU A 63 -15.30 18.51 3.59
C GLU A 63 -16.03 18.60 4.94
N THR A 64 -15.78 17.64 5.82
CA THR A 64 -16.33 17.67 7.19
C THR A 64 -15.75 18.85 7.97
N LEU A 65 -14.44 19.07 7.89
CA LEU A 65 -13.77 20.19 8.55
C LEU A 65 -14.26 21.55 8.03
N LEU A 66 -14.48 21.68 6.72
CA LEU A 66 -15.06 22.88 6.12
C LEU A 66 -16.44 23.18 6.74
N THR A 67 -17.27 22.16 6.90
CA THR A 67 -18.61 22.30 7.49
C THR A 67 -18.55 22.75 8.95
N GLU A 68 -17.51 22.35 9.69
CA GLU A 68 -17.33 22.68 11.11
C GLU A 68 -16.69 24.06 11.34
N THR A 69 -15.68 24.40 10.53
CA THR A 69 -14.78 25.53 10.78
C THR A 69 -14.86 26.64 9.76
N GLY A 70 -15.49 26.37 8.61
CA GLY A 70 -15.58 27.31 7.49
C GLY A 70 -14.33 27.37 6.60
N ALA A 71 -13.31 26.54 6.85
CA ALA A 71 -12.11 26.47 6.02
C ALA A 71 -11.61 25.02 5.86
N TYR A 72 -10.91 24.74 4.76
CA TYR A 72 -10.14 23.50 4.60
C TYR A 72 -8.83 23.59 5.40
N PHE A 73 -8.29 22.43 5.77
CA PHE A 73 -6.98 22.36 6.41
C PHE A 73 -5.87 22.52 5.37
N ASP A 74 -4.97 23.47 5.63
CA ASP A 74 -3.78 23.73 4.83
C ASP A 74 -2.50 23.28 5.57
N GLY A 75 -1.62 22.56 4.87
CA GLY A 75 -0.35 22.07 5.38
C GLY A 75 -0.20 20.54 5.41
N ALA A 76 0.78 20.06 6.17
CA ALA A 76 1.03 18.63 6.30
C ALA A 76 -0.07 17.98 7.17
N VAL A 77 -0.85 17.07 6.58
CA VAL A 77 -1.82 16.27 7.32
C VAL A 77 -1.05 15.30 8.21
N ALA A 78 -1.20 15.45 9.52
CA ALA A 78 -0.85 14.42 10.48
C ALA A 78 -2.12 13.77 11.04
N ALA A 79 -1.96 12.68 11.79
CA ALA A 79 -3.09 11.92 12.37
C ALA A 79 -3.94 12.76 13.34
N ALA A 80 -3.44 13.91 13.79
CA ALA A 80 -4.14 14.84 14.66
C ALA A 80 -4.99 15.87 13.91
N ASN A 81 -4.60 16.27 12.69
CA ASN A 81 -5.20 17.42 12.00
C ASN A 81 -6.60 17.12 11.47
N LEU A 82 -6.75 16.03 10.73
CA LEU A 82 -8.05 15.52 10.26
C LEU A 82 -8.59 14.39 11.15
N GLY A 83 -7.90 14.14 12.26
CA GLY A 83 -8.18 13.03 13.12
C GLY A 83 -9.53 13.15 13.84
N ALA A 84 -9.94 14.36 14.18
CA ALA A 84 -11.23 14.65 14.80
C ALA A 84 -12.40 14.34 13.84
N GLN A 85 -12.16 14.49 12.53
CA GLN A 85 -13.10 14.19 11.44
C GLN A 85 -13.06 12.71 11.03
N GLY A 86 -12.45 11.84 11.83
CA GLY A 86 -12.43 10.40 11.62
C GLY A 86 -11.39 9.90 10.61
N PHE A 87 -10.57 10.77 10.02
CA PHE A 87 -9.51 10.34 9.11
C PHE A 87 -8.42 9.57 9.85
N ARG A 88 -8.00 8.44 9.28
CA ARG A 88 -6.89 7.60 9.76
C ARG A 88 -6.06 7.16 8.56
N PHE A 89 -4.74 7.16 8.71
CA PHE A 89 -3.83 6.64 7.71
C PHE A 89 -3.90 5.11 7.63
N SER A 90 -3.68 4.58 6.43
CA SER A 90 -3.34 3.17 6.23
C SER A 90 -1.91 2.85 6.71
N ALA A 91 -1.50 1.59 6.56
CA ALA A 91 -0.22 1.11 7.04
C ALA A 91 0.97 1.94 6.49
N ASN A 92 1.93 2.23 7.36
CA ASN A 92 3.15 2.98 7.05
C ASN A 92 3.91 2.46 5.81
N ALA A 93 3.89 1.15 5.58
CA ALA A 93 4.54 0.50 4.45
C ALA A 93 3.94 0.87 3.08
N ASN A 94 2.78 1.52 3.04
CA ASN A 94 2.14 1.99 1.81
C ASN A 94 2.77 3.29 1.29
N TYR A 95 3.61 3.96 2.08
CA TYR A 95 4.17 5.28 1.78
C TYR A 95 5.67 5.21 1.51
N SER A 96 6.16 6.04 0.58
CA SER A 96 7.55 6.02 0.09
C SER A 96 8.61 6.14 1.21
N THR A 97 8.35 6.94 2.23
CA THR A 97 9.27 7.18 3.34
C THR A 97 9.07 6.22 4.53
N GLY A 98 8.16 5.25 4.42
CA GLY A 98 7.77 4.38 5.52
C GLY A 98 7.07 5.12 6.66
N THR A 99 6.62 6.36 6.43
CA THR A 99 5.82 7.16 7.36
C THR A 99 4.68 7.78 6.56
N PRO A 100 3.43 7.68 7.02
CA PRO A 100 2.30 8.26 6.32
C PRO A 100 2.42 9.78 6.30
N ALA A 101 2.34 10.36 5.11
CA ALA A 101 2.36 11.80 4.90
C ALA A 101 1.43 12.14 3.72
N ILE A 102 0.45 13.00 3.99
CA ILE A 102 -0.37 13.65 2.97
C ILE A 102 -0.14 15.15 3.11
N ALA A 103 0.23 15.83 2.04
CA ALA A 103 0.23 17.29 2.00
C ALA A 103 -1.15 17.76 1.55
N SER A 104 -1.74 18.72 2.26
CA SER A 104 -2.95 19.43 1.84
C SER A 104 -2.64 20.87 1.52
N ILE A 105 -3.22 21.37 0.45
CA ILE A 105 -3.17 22.78 0.06
C ILE A 105 -4.61 23.25 -0.12
N ALA A 106 -5.06 24.14 0.76
CA ALA A 106 -6.31 24.85 0.57
C ALA A 106 -6.10 25.96 -0.47
N ARG A 107 -7.13 26.25 -1.28
CA ARG A 107 -7.07 27.24 -2.37
C ARG A 107 -8.33 28.09 -2.36
N GLY A 108 -8.17 29.36 -2.72
CA GLY A 108 -9.25 30.33 -2.80
C GLY A 108 -8.97 31.60 -2.00
N THR A 109 -9.92 32.53 -2.00
CA THR A 109 -9.76 33.80 -1.26
C THR A 109 -9.97 33.67 0.25
N ALA A 110 -10.45 32.52 0.72
CA ALA A 110 -10.72 32.21 2.13
C ALA A 110 -10.43 30.75 2.51
N ASP A 111 -9.56 30.05 1.76
CA ASP A 111 -9.23 28.63 1.99
C ASP A 111 -10.44 27.67 2.03
N SER A 112 -11.55 28.09 1.44
CA SER A 112 -12.85 27.41 1.47
C SER A 112 -13.36 27.01 0.09
N ASP A 113 -12.67 27.38 -0.98
CA ASP A 113 -13.17 27.22 -2.35
C ASP A 113 -12.80 25.85 -2.92
N SER A 114 -11.56 25.41 -2.72
CA SER A 114 -11.12 24.07 -3.08
C SER A 114 -9.89 23.66 -2.28
N PHE A 115 -9.52 22.39 -2.36
CA PHE A 115 -8.29 21.87 -1.78
C PHE A 115 -7.65 20.84 -2.71
N CYS A 116 -6.37 20.64 -2.51
CA CYS A 116 -5.59 19.62 -3.18
C CYS A 116 -4.84 18.78 -2.13
N LEU A 117 -4.90 17.46 -2.26
CA LEU A 117 -4.17 16.52 -1.41
C LEU A 117 -3.15 15.77 -2.25
N SER A 118 -1.95 15.56 -1.73
CA SER A 118 -0.93 14.76 -2.40
C SER A 118 -0.20 13.82 -1.45
N ALA A 119 0.13 12.63 -1.94
CA ALA A 119 0.93 11.65 -1.20
C ALA A 119 1.74 10.77 -2.17
N THR A 120 2.89 10.30 -1.70
CA THR A 120 3.76 9.40 -2.46
C THR A 120 3.66 7.98 -1.91
N SER A 121 3.24 7.04 -2.75
CA SER A 121 3.16 5.62 -2.39
C SER A 121 4.53 4.97 -2.31
N ALA A 122 4.59 3.79 -1.71
CA ALA A 122 5.82 3.01 -1.61
C ALA A 122 6.33 2.47 -2.96
N SER A 123 5.51 2.50 -4.02
CA SER A 123 5.97 2.26 -5.40
C SER A 123 6.80 3.43 -5.94
N GLY A 124 6.69 4.62 -5.32
CA GLY A 124 7.34 5.86 -5.76
C GLY A 124 6.41 6.76 -6.58
N GLU A 125 5.17 6.34 -6.86
CA GLU A 125 4.19 7.17 -7.57
C GLU A 125 3.57 8.24 -6.66
N ILE A 126 3.31 9.43 -7.23
CA ILE A 126 2.68 10.54 -6.53
C ILE A 126 1.20 10.59 -6.90
N TRP A 127 0.33 10.37 -5.94
CA TRP A 127 -1.11 10.46 -6.13
C TRP A 127 -1.61 11.81 -5.64
N VAL A 128 -2.46 12.44 -6.46
CA VAL A 128 -3.04 13.75 -6.16
C VAL A 128 -4.55 13.63 -6.20
N TYR A 129 -5.23 14.17 -5.19
CA TYR A 129 -6.67 14.40 -5.20
C TYR A 129 -6.91 15.91 -5.29
N ASP A 130 -7.65 16.34 -6.30
CA ASP A 130 -7.99 17.75 -6.49
C ASP A 130 -9.52 17.90 -6.43
N SER A 131 -10.03 18.66 -5.45
CA SER A 131 -11.48 18.85 -5.28
C SER A 131 -12.10 19.72 -6.37
N ALA A 132 -11.34 20.64 -6.99
CA ALA A 132 -11.81 21.44 -8.12
C ALA A 132 -11.86 20.63 -9.42
N ALA A 133 -10.94 19.67 -9.60
CA ALA A 133 -10.93 18.76 -10.74
C ALA A 133 -11.80 17.50 -10.54
N GLY A 134 -12.45 17.36 -9.39
CA GLY A 134 -13.44 16.30 -9.13
C GLY A 134 -12.85 14.93 -8.80
N GLY A 135 -11.62 14.85 -8.28
CA GLY A 135 -11.09 13.60 -7.73
C GLY A 135 -9.61 13.33 -7.96
N ILE A 136 -9.24 12.04 -7.92
CA ILE A 136 -7.86 11.59 -8.10
C ILE A 136 -7.38 11.85 -9.52
N GLN A 137 -6.27 12.57 -9.64
CA GLN A 137 -5.62 12.90 -10.89
C GLN A 137 -4.40 12.01 -11.14
N PRO A 138 -4.09 11.67 -12.40
CA PRO A 138 -2.84 11.02 -12.75
C PRO A 138 -1.64 11.95 -12.51
N THR A 139 -0.52 11.33 -12.13
CA THR A 139 0.81 11.86 -11.72
C THR A 139 1.43 13.01 -12.55
N THR A 140 0.85 13.39 -13.69
CA THR A 140 1.38 14.42 -14.59
C THR A 140 0.93 15.85 -14.24
N VAL A 141 -0.02 16.01 -13.34
CA VAL A 141 -0.33 17.32 -12.76
C VAL A 141 0.63 17.57 -11.59
N ASN A 142 1.46 18.61 -11.72
CA ASN A 142 2.36 19.07 -10.67
C ASN A 142 1.66 19.04 -9.31
N ALA A 143 2.32 18.37 -8.36
CA ALA A 143 1.92 18.28 -6.96
C ALA A 143 1.32 19.61 -6.52
N CYS A 144 0.05 19.57 -6.08
CA CYS A 144 -0.73 20.67 -5.52
C CYS A 144 0.04 21.99 -5.52
N THR A 145 -0.01 22.73 -6.62
CA THR A 145 0.66 24.04 -6.65
C THR A 145 -0.24 25.03 -5.91
N PRO A 146 0.32 25.87 -5.03
CA PRO A 146 -0.44 26.92 -4.36
C PRO A 146 -1.05 27.91 -5.35
#